data_AF-A0A956YWI4-F1
#
_entry.id   AF-A0A956YWI4-F1
#
_cell.length_a   1.000
_cell.length_b   1.000
_cell.length_c   1.000
_cell.angle_alpha   90.00
_cell.angle_beta   90.00
_cell.angle_gamma   90.00
#
_symmetry.space_group_name_H-M   'P 1'
#
loop_
_entity.id
_entity.type
_entity.pdbx_description
1 polymer ?
#
loop_
_entity_poly.entity_id
_entity_poly.type
_entity_poly.pdbx_seq_one_letter_code
_entity_poly.pdbx_strand_id
1 'polypeptide(L)'
;IVAYHINPETEALDYDAMMALAVEHKPKIVIGGYSSYPLAPDWDAYRKIADAAGAYLLADVAHFAGLIAAGAYPNPVGIADIVTFTTHKTLNGPRGAVIVTHDKDLAAKLDRGVFPGEQGGPHMNSIAGLAVALRFAQTEQFKQLQHQTVANARRLAKKLDERGLRVVYKGTDSHMIVVDCSTVVGPDGTPLSGDMAARILDLIGVVGNRQTVPGDTSALRPSGIRLGTPWITQRGFDEAKIDELATIIADVLQSCVPYSMPLAKGSEARARLPFGVFQEAKIAIRELVDSIGIDTDAAVDGYPHFFYLDDGYSNQGQTFGISGKQAGRLLDLALTSDVASLGDGQEQPTHLLEADGSVIATGIVERISADEYHLHVANNAGRVAAWLRSLSDDFVIFDEKDPYITAPGPVSVTYIGETEKNLSKTADAPDGEKTYFIGKDGENFAGTGGASLPAFAFTEPELPEMLTTPLHAVHLQLGAKMGEFAGYDMPLWYDKVMNEHLAVRNSAGLFDVTHMGVFEAIGAGAEDFLNLVTTNSVHLLKTGRSHYTFLLNTDGVPHDDLMIYKLGDEHFFIVVNASNNDKNWAWLNAIKNGEVCIDPDMPGRKVVTVPFELRDLRDPSAG
;
A
#
# COMPACT_ATOMS: atom_id res chain seq x y z
N ILE A 1 -14.49 29.69 14.46
CA ILE A 1 -14.76 28.43 15.18
C ILE A 1 -13.66 28.27 16.21
N VAL A 2 -14.01 27.99 17.47
CA VAL A 2 -13.04 27.68 18.53
C VAL A 2 -13.18 26.18 18.82
N ALA A 3 -12.10 25.43 18.67
CA ALA A 3 -12.11 23.99 18.94
C ALA A 3 -11.90 23.74 20.43
N TYR A 4 -12.55 22.70 20.94
CA TYR A 4 -12.20 22.10 22.23
C TYR A 4 -11.67 20.70 21.99
N HIS A 5 -10.93 20.18 22.96
CA HIS A 5 -10.19 18.94 22.84
C HIS A 5 -10.48 18.01 24.02
N ILE A 6 -10.02 16.78 23.89
CA ILE A 6 -9.91 15.85 25.01
C ILE A 6 -8.71 16.22 25.87
N ASN A 7 -8.72 15.78 27.11
CA ASN A 7 -7.55 15.77 27.96
C ASN A 7 -6.64 14.59 27.54
N PRO A 8 -5.35 14.84 27.23
CA PRO A 8 -4.46 13.82 26.66
C PRO A 8 -4.11 12.68 27.62
N GLU A 9 -4.24 12.86 28.93
CA GLU A 9 -3.93 11.83 29.94
C GLU A 9 -5.14 10.92 30.21
N THR A 10 -6.32 11.52 30.29
CA THR A 10 -7.56 10.78 30.53
C THR A 10 -8.15 10.22 29.24
N GLU A 11 -7.82 10.85 28.10
CA GLU A 11 -8.43 10.69 26.77
C GLU A 11 -9.93 11.05 26.73
N ALA A 12 -10.49 11.61 27.80
CA ALA A 12 -11.87 12.06 27.86
C ALA A 12 -11.98 13.55 27.51
N LEU A 13 -13.18 14.02 27.15
CA LEU A 13 -13.45 15.44 26.95
C LEU A 13 -13.08 16.28 28.17
N ASP A 14 -12.39 17.40 27.93
CA ASP A 14 -11.98 18.32 28.98
C ASP A 14 -13.04 19.42 29.17
N TYR A 15 -14.05 19.13 29.98
CA TYR A 15 -15.16 20.05 30.23
C TYR A 15 -14.73 21.36 30.93
N ASP A 16 -13.67 21.33 31.72
CA ASP A 16 -13.13 22.52 32.39
C ASP A 16 -12.44 23.44 31.38
N ALA A 17 -11.63 22.88 30.47
CA ALA A 17 -11.05 23.63 29.36
C ALA A 17 -12.13 24.17 28.42
N MET A 18 -13.17 23.37 28.13
CA MET A 18 -14.33 23.82 27.36
C MET A 18 -15.04 25.01 28.01
N MET A 19 -15.25 24.97 29.33
CA MET A 19 -15.85 26.08 30.09
C MET A 19 -15.02 27.35 29.98
N ALA A 20 -13.70 27.24 30.18
CA ALA A 20 -12.80 28.39 30.08
C ALA A 20 -12.87 29.04 28.68
N LEU A 21 -12.80 28.23 27.62
CA LEU A 21 -12.92 28.70 26.22
C LEU A 21 -14.27 29.36 25.95
N ALA A 22 -15.36 28.82 26.48
CA ALA A 22 -16.70 29.34 26.29
C ALA A 22 -16.87 30.72 26.96
N VAL A 23 -16.35 30.90 28.17
CA VAL A 23 -16.39 32.18 28.89
C VAL A 23 -15.51 33.23 28.22
N GLU A 24 -14.33 32.84 27.75
CA GLU A 24 -13.37 33.73 27.08
C GLU A 24 -13.92 34.22 25.73
N HIS A 25 -14.36 33.29 24.87
CA HIS A 25 -14.69 33.61 23.48
C HIS A 25 -16.17 33.89 23.24
N LYS A 26 -17.05 33.57 24.20
CA LYS A 26 -18.51 33.80 24.14
C LYS A 26 -19.13 33.36 22.80
N PRO A 27 -18.95 32.09 22.40
CA PRO A 27 -19.50 31.59 21.13
C PRO A 27 -21.02 31.74 21.10
N LYS A 28 -21.60 31.79 19.89
CA LYS A 28 -23.07 31.82 19.74
C LYS A 28 -23.71 30.44 19.84
N ILE A 29 -22.95 29.40 19.53
CA ILE A 29 -23.38 28.01 19.57
C ILE A 29 -22.25 27.19 20.17
N VAL A 30 -22.58 26.37 21.16
CA VAL A 30 -21.74 25.26 21.66
C VAL A 30 -22.29 23.99 21.01
N ILE A 31 -21.42 23.22 20.36
CA ILE A 31 -21.78 21.98 19.68
C ILE A 31 -21.27 20.79 20.50
N GLY A 32 -22.17 19.91 20.92
CA GLY A 32 -21.85 18.61 21.52
C GLY A 32 -22.21 17.48 20.55
N GLY A 33 -21.25 16.63 20.20
CA GLY A 33 -21.45 15.59 19.19
C GLY A 33 -20.15 15.28 18.45
N TYR A 34 -19.93 14.00 18.13
CA TYR A 34 -18.66 13.55 17.56
C TYR A 34 -18.89 12.40 16.59
N SER A 35 -17.93 12.25 15.66
CA SER A 35 -17.89 11.12 14.74
C SER A 35 -16.99 9.99 15.22
N SER A 36 -16.00 10.27 16.07
CA SER A 36 -14.99 9.28 16.49
C SER A 36 -14.57 9.42 17.95
N TYR A 37 -15.56 9.48 18.83
CA TYR A 37 -15.36 9.50 20.27
C TYR A 37 -16.34 8.49 20.89
N PRO A 38 -15.85 7.43 21.56
CA PRO A 38 -16.69 6.31 21.95
C PRO A 38 -17.38 6.47 23.31
N LEU A 39 -16.99 7.47 24.12
CA LEU A 39 -17.51 7.67 25.48
C LEU A 39 -18.77 8.54 25.48
N ALA A 40 -19.58 8.36 26.52
CA ALA A 40 -20.81 9.11 26.71
C ALA A 40 -20.55 10.61 27.04
N PRO A 41 -21.31 11.56 26.46
CA PRO A 41 -21.23 12.97 26.84
C PRO A 41 -21.97 13.24 28.15
N ASP A 42 -21.49 14.24 28.89
CA ASP A 42 -22.19 14.84 30.02
C ASP A 42 -23.01 16.04 29.51
N TRP A 43 -24.29 15.79 29.23
CA TRP A 43 -25.18 16.83 28.70
C TRP A 43 -25.44 17.97 29.70
N ASP A 44 -25.36 17.72 31.00
CA ASP A 44 -25.52 18.75 32.03
C ASP A 44 -24.30 19.68 32.06
N ALA A 45 -23.10 19.12 31.90
CA ALA A 45 -21.88 19.92 31.73
C ALA A 45 -21.96 20.78 30.46
N TYR A 46 -22.36 20.20 29.32
CA TYR A 46 -22.60 20.94 28.08
C TYR A 46 -23.59 22.09 28.25
N ARG A 47 -24.70 21.87 28.96
CA ARG A 47 -25.71 22.90 29.24
C ARG A 47 -25.12 24.05 30.06
N LYS A 48 -24.42 23.74 31.16
CA LYS A 48 -23.75 24.74 32.00
C LYS A 48 -22.77 25.59 31.22
N ILE A 49 -21.97 24.98 30.33
CA ILE A 49 -21.00 25.66 29.47
C ILE A 49 -21.70 26.62 28.50
N ALA A 50 -22.75 26.16 27.83
CA ALA A 50 -23.52 26.98 26.91
C ALA A 50 -24.18 28.17 27.62
N ASP A 51 -24.76 27.95 28.81
CA ASP A 51 -25.38 29.00 29.62
C ASP A 51 -24.37 30.06 30.08
N ALA A 52 -23.18 29.64 30.52
CA ALA A 52 -22.11 30.53 30.93
C ALA A 52 -21.64 31.47 29.81
N ALA A 53 -21.66 30.99 28.56
CA ALA A 53 -21.35 31.78 27.37
C ALA A 53 -22.54 32.62 26.84
N GLY A 54 -23.76 32.35 27.30
CA GLY A 54 -24.99 32.86 26.67
C GLY A 54 -25.19 32.33 25.25
N ALA A 55 -24.81 31.07 25.02
CA ALA A 55 -24.82 30.39 23.73
C ALA A 55 -26.00 29.42 23.61
N TYR A 56 -26.40 29.10 22.37
CA TYR A 56 -27.25 27.93 22.12
C TYR A 56 -26.44 26.63 22.27
N LEU A 57 -27.05 25.60 22.84
CA LEU A 57 -26.53 24.24 22.82
C LEU A 57 -27.13 23.45 21.65
N LEU A 58 -26.29 23.06 20.71
CA LEU A 58 -26.64 22.14 19.63
C LEU A 58 -26.03 20.77 19.91
N ALA A 59 -26.87 19.74 20.03
CA ALA A 59 -26.44 18.36 20.15
C ALA A 59 -26.54 17.65 18.79
N ASP A 60 -25.40 17.32 18.18
CA ASP A 60 -25.35 16.45 17.00
C ASP A 60 -25.17 14.99 17.43
N VAL A 61 -26.24 14.23 17.34
CA VAL A 61 -26.29 12.82 17.73
C VAL A 61 -26.40 11.89 16.52
N ALA A 62 -25.86 12.30 15.36
CA ALA A 62 -25.93 11.52 14.12
C ALA A 62 -25.50 10.04 14.27
N HIS A 63 -24.47 9.76 15.06
CA HIS A 63 -24.00 8.40 15.32
C HIS A 63 -24.82 7.67 16.39
N PHE A 64 -25.50 8.38 17.29
CA PHE A 64 -26.08 7.83 18.51
C PHE A 64 -27.62 7.85 18.53
N ALA A 65 -28.28 8.40 17.51
CA ALA A 65 -29.72 8.60 17.48
C ALA A 65 -30.53 7.31 17.76
N GLY A 66 -30.12 6.17 17.18
CA GLY A 66 -30.78 4.88 17.47
C GLY A 66 -30.60 4.42 18.91
N LEU A 67 -29.36 4.53 19.43
CA LEU A 67 -29.05 4.19 20.81
C LEU A 67 -29.85 5.06 21.80
N ILE A 68 -29.96 6.36 21.53
CA ILE A 68 -30.74 7.31 22.34
C ILE A 68 -32.23 6.95 22.30
N ALA A 69 -32.78 6.68 21.12
CA ALA A 69 -34.18 6.28 20.97
C ALA A 69 -34.52 4.99 21.75
N ALA A 70 -33.56 4.06 21.86
CA ALA A 70 -33.67 2.83 22.63
C ALA A 70 -33.34 2.96 24.14
N GLY A 71 -32.88 4.14 24.59
CA GLY A 71 -32.42 4.35 25.96
C GLY A 71 -31.11 3.62 26.31
N ALA A 72 -30.28 3.32 25.31
CA ALA A 72 -28.95 2.71 25.48
C ALA A 72 -27.82 3.75 25.58
N TYR A 73 -28.13 5.05 25.41
CA TYR A 73 -27.16 6.15 25.43
C TYR A 73 -27.80 7.45 25.98
N PRO A 74 -27.04 8.39 26.58
CA PRO A 74 -27.61 9.59 27.18
C PRO A 74 -28.37 10.48 26.21
N ASN A 75 -29.54 10.96 26.64
CA ASN A 75 -30.48 11.71 25.81
C ASN A 75 -30.33 13.24 26.00
N PRO A 76 -30.00 14.02 24.94
CA PRO A 76 -29.93 15.48 25.02
C PRO A 76 -31.30 16.18 24.86
N VAL A 77 -32.37 15.46 24.51
CA VAL A 77 -33.68 16.06 24.25
C VAL A 77 -34.25 16.67 25.53
N GLY A 78 -34.58 17.97 25.47
CA GLY A 78 -35.02 18.76 26.62
C GLY A 78 -33.88 19.44 27.39
N ILE A 79 -32.62 19.14 27.05
CA ILE A 79 -31.42 19.81 27.60
C ILE A 79 -30.80 20.73 26.53
N ALA A 80 -30.53 20.17 25.35
CA ALA A 80 -30.05 20.94 24.21
C ALA A 80 -31.19 21.75 23.58
N ASP A 81 -30.87 22.97 23.15
CA ASP A 81 -31.80 23.86 22.45
C ASP A 81 -32.19 23.27 21.09
N ILE A 82 -31.21 22.65 20.42
CA ILE A 82 -31.36 22.02 19.11
C ILE A 82 -30.69 20.64 19.15
N VAL A 83 -31.37 19.61 18.63
CA VAL A 83 -30.81 18.27 18.42
C VAL A 83 -30.85 17.96 16.92
N THR A 84 -29.71 17.59 16.35
CA THR A 84 -29.61 17.15 14.95
C THR A 84 -29.16 15.70 14.88
N PHE A 85 -29.65 14.95 13.89
CA PHE A 85 -29.10 13.63 13.61
C PHE A 85 -29.35 13.18 12.18
N THR A 86 -28.43 12.35 11.67
CA THR A 86 -28.65 11.58 10.44
C THR A 86 -29.49 10.34 10.70
N THR A 87 -30.27 9.93 9.72
CA THR A 87 -31.27 8.85 9.89
C THR A 87 -30.76 7.45 9.54
N HIS A 88 -29.57 7.30 8.97
CA HIS A 88 -29.07 6.05 8.36
C HIS A 88 -28.00 5.30 9.16
N LYS A 89 -27.58 5.83 10.31
CA LYS A 89 -26.56 5.18 11.15
C LYS A 89 -27.24 4.21 12.13
N THR A 90 -27.05 4.37 13.43
CA THR A 90 -27.67 3.51 14.45
C THR A 90 -29.20 3.54 14.43
N LEU A 91 -29.82 4.57 13.82
CA LEU A 91 -31.29 4.62 13.64
C LEU A 91 -31.82 3.66 12.55
N ASN A 92 -30.94 3.10 11.71
CA ASN A 92 -31.27 2.12 10.66
C ASN A 92 -32.35 2.58 9.66
N GLY A 93 -32.43 3.90 9.38
CA GLY A 93 -33.34 4.48 8.40
C GLY A 93 -32.68 4.82 7.05
N PRO A 94 -33.41 5.49 6.14
CA PRO A 94 -32.84 5.92 4.86
C PRO A 94 -31.82 7.04 5.04
N ARG A 95 -31.04 7.35 4.00
CA ARG A 95 -30.16 8.54 4.00
C ARG A 95 -30.99 9.83 4.08
N GLY A 96 -30.80 10.58 5.15
CA GLY A 96 -31.51 11.81 5.47
C GLY A 96 -31.04 12.38 6.82
N ALA A 97 -31.68 13.45 7.27
CA ALA A 97 -31.40 14.12 8.55
C ALA A 97 -32.69 14.70 9.18
N VAL A 98 -32.65 14.88 10.49
CA VAL A 98 -33.74 15.47 11.29
C VAL A 98 -33.15 16.55 12.18
N ILE A 99 -33.90 17.66 12.34
CA ILE A 99 -33.63 18.72 13.29
C ILE A 99 -34.81 18.76 14.25
N VAL A 100 -34.54 18.65 15.55
CA VAL A 100 -35.54 18.68 16.62
C VAL A 100 -35.21 19.83 17.56
N THR A 101 -36.23 20.56 18.00
CA THR A 101 -36.12 21.55 19.07
C THR A 101 -37.36 21.45 19.95
N HIS A 102 -37.18 21.75 21.23
CA HIS A 102 -38.29 21.91 22.17
C HIS A 102 -38.71 23.40 22.30
N ASP A 103 -37.97 24.32 21.69
CA ASP A 103 -38.25 25.75 21.68
C ASP A 103 -39.04 26.15 20.43
N LYS A 104 -40.26 26.66 20.67
CA LYS A 104 -41.18 27.10 19.62
C LYS A 104 -40.64 28.29 18.81
N ASP A 105 -39.87 29.18 19.43
CA ASP A 105 -39.30 30.36 18.75
C ASP A 105 -38.13 29.97 17.84
N LEU A 106 -37.42 28.89 18.18
CA LEU A 106 -36.40 28.30 17.31
C LEU A 106 -37.03 27.50 16.16
N ALA A 107 -38.11 26.77 16.39
CA ALA A 107 -38.75 25.93 15.36
C ALA A 107 -39.06 26.72 14.07
N ALA A 108 -39.71 27.88 14.18
CA ALA A 108 -40.03 28.72 13.02
C ALA A 108 -38.81 29.34 12.31
N LYS A 109 -37.67 29.47 13.02
CA LYS A 109 -36.41 29.91 12.41
C LYS A 109 -35.74 28.76 11.66
N LEU A 110 -35.74 27.56 12.25
CA LEU A 110 -35.16 26.36 11.65
C LEU A 110 -35.93 25.95 10.39
N ASP A 111 -37.26 25.92 10.43
CA ASP A 111 -38.09 25.60 9.26
C ASP A 111 -37.79 26.54 8.09
N ARG A 112 -37.74 27.86 8.35
CA ARG A 112 -37.38 28.86 7.33
C ARG A 112 -35.96 28.70 6.83
N GLY A 113 -35.02 28.32 7.70
CA GLY A 113 -33.64 28.02 7.34
C GLY A 113 -33.55 26.83 6.39
N VAL A 114 -34.37 25.79 6.59
CA VAL A 114 -34.46 24.65 5.66
C VAL A 114 -35.15 25.07 4.37
N PHE A 115 -36.38 25.59 4.45
CA PHE A 115 -37.16 26.05 3.32
C PHE A 115 -37.90 27.35 3.65
N PRO A 116 -37.75 28.43 2.86
CA PRO A 116 -37.09 28.50 1.55
C PRO A 116 -35.59 28.84 1.61
N GLY A 117 -34.91 28.64 2.76
CA GLY A 117 -33.51 29.01 2.96
C GLY A 117 -32.52 28.19 2.12
N GLU A 118 -32.15 27.01 2.60
CA GLU A 118 -31.06 26.19 2.03
C GLU A 118 -31.55 25.11 1.04
N GLN A 119 -32.83 24.75 1.07
CA GLN A 119 -33.39 23.65 0.27
C GLN A 119 -34.63 24.07 -0.54
N GLY A 120 -34.92 23.27 -1.58
CA GLY A 120 -36.10 23.39 -2.44
C GLY A 120 -37.18 22.34 -2.11
N GLY A 121 -37.55 21.51 -3.09
CA GLY A 121 -38.59 20.49 -2.94
C GLY A 121 -38.17 19.32 -2.04
N PRO A 122 -39.04 18.84 -1.13
CA PRO A 122 -38.71 17.75 -0.22
C PRO A 122 -38.66 16.38 -0.93
N HIS A 123 -37.72 15.53 -0.50
CA HIS A 123 -37.62 14.14 -0.98
C HIS A 123 -38.62 13.23 -0.26
N MET A 124 -39.88 13.25 -0.71
CA MET A 124 -40.99 12.56 -0.04
C MET A 124 -40.81 11.04 0.07
N ASN A 125 -40.07 10.41 -0.85
CA ASN A 125 -39.69 9.01 -0.76
C ASN A 125 -38.80 8.71 0.45
N SER A 126 -37.79 9.55 0.71
CA SER A 126 -36.94 9.42 1.90
C SER A 126 -37.69 9.72 3.19
N ILE A 127 -38.61 10.71 3.18
CA ILE A 127 -39.47 11.02 4.33
C ILE A 127 -40.40 9.85 4.66
N ALA A 128 -40.99 9.21 3.66
CA ALA A 128 -41.81 8.01 3.85
C ALA A 128 -41.00 6.85 4.45
N GLY A 129 -39.78 6.61 3.94
CA GLY A 129 -38.88 5.60 4.51
C GLY A 129 -38.46 5.90 5.96
N LEU A 130 -38.25 7.19 6.28
CA LEU A 130 -37.96 7.61 7.65
C LEU A 130 -39.14 7.34 8.59
N ALA A 131 -40.37 7.61 8.16
CA ALA A 131 -41.56 7.33 8.98
C ALA A 131 -41.67 5.83 9.35
N VAL A 132 -41.30 4.94 8.42
CA VAL A 132 -41.22 3.49 8.68
C VAL A 132 -40.11 3.17 9.69
N ALA A 133 -38.90 3.73 9.52
CA ALA A 133 -37.80 3.53 10.45
C ALA A 133 -38.13 4.00 11.87
N LEU A 134 -38.79 5.15 12.02
CA LEU A 134 -39.23 5.68 13.32
C LEU A 134 -40.29 4.78 13.98
N ARG A 135 -41.14 4.11 13.19
CA ARG A 135 -42.07 3.10 13.72
C ARG A 135 -41.33 1.87 14.26
N PHE A 136 -40.29 1.40 13.56
CA PHE A 136 -39.44 0.32 14.08
C PHE A 136 -38.68 0.72 15.34
N ALA A 137 -38.21 1.96 15.42
CA ALA A 137 -37.49 2.47 16.59
C ALA A 137 -38.31 2.43 17.90
N GLN A 138 -39.64 2.32 17.81
CA GLN A 138 -40.56 2.18 18.96
C GLN A 138 -40.75 0.73 19.43
N THR A 139 -40.18 -0.25 18.73
CA THR A 139 -40.37 -1.67 19.04
C THR A 139 -39.39 -2.16 20.10
N GLU A 140 -39.81 -3.15 20.91
CA GLU A 140 -38.91 -3.78 21.89
C GLU A 140 -37.74 -4.50 21.20
N GLN A 141 -37.95 -5.04 19.99
CA GLN A 141 -36.88 -5.63 19.19
C GLN A 141 -35.79 -4.62 18.84
N PHE A 142 -36.15 -3.42 18.39
CA PHE A 142 -35.16 -2.37 18.12
C PHE A 142 -34.44 -1.95 19.40
N LYS A 143 -35.15 -1.85 20.52
CA LYS A 143 -34.54 -1.55 21.81
C LYS A 143 -33.47 -2.60 22.16
N GLN A 144 -33.83 -3.89 22.14
CA GLN A 144 -32.89 -4.98 22.41
C GLN A 144 -31.69 -4.95 21.46
N LEU A 145 -31.91 -4.71 20.16
CA LEU A 145 -30.84 -4.56 19.16
C LEU A 145 -29.82 -3.47 19.53
N GLN A 146 -30.28 -2.30 19.97
CA GLN A 146 -29.38 -1.19 20.33
C GLN A 146 -28.61 -1.47 21.62
N HIS A 147 -29.23 -2.11 22.62
CA HIS A 147 -28.52 -2.56 23.83
C HIS A 147 -27.46 -3.62 23.50
N GLN A 148 -27.78 -4.60 22.64
CA GLN A 148 -26.82 -5.60 22.14
C GLN A 148 -25.69 -4.94 21.35
N THR A 149 -25.98 -3.90 20.57
CA THR A 149 -24.96 -3.17 19.79
C THR A 149 -23.88 -2.58 20.71
N VAL A 150 -24.29 -1.97 21.84
CA VAL A 150 -23.35 -1.43 22.85
C VAL A 150 -22.64 -2.56 23.60
N ALA A 151 -23.35 -3.64 23.97
CA ALA A 151 -22.75 -4.81 24.62
C ALA A 151 -21.63 -5.43 23.76
N ASN A 152 -21.89 -5.64 22.47
CA ASN A 152 -20.93 -6.12 21.50
C ASN A 152 -19.71 -5.18 21.39
N ALA A 153 -19.92 -3.86 21.32
CA ALA A 153 -18.82 -2.90 21.21
C ALA A 153 -17.92 -2.93 22.45
N ARG A 154 -18.51 -3.01 23.65
CA ARG A 154 -17.78 -3.18 24.92
C ARG A 154 -17.04 -4.50 24.97
N ARG A 155 -17.66 -5.59 24.49
CA ARG A 155 -17.00 -6.90 24.44
C ARG A 155 -15.80 -6.89 23.49
N LEU A 156 -15.96 -6.30 22.29
CA LEU A 156 -14.89 -6.17 21.31
C LEU A 156 -13.72 -5.35 21.86
N ALA A 157 -13.99 -4.19 22.49
CA ALA A 157 -12.96 -3.40 23.16
C ALA A 157 -12.20 -4.24 24.20
N LYS A 158 -12.93 -4.86 25.13
CA LYS A 158 -12.34 -5.64 26.20
C LYS A 158 -11.50 -6.79 25.67
N LYS A 159 -11.99 -7.53 24.68
CA LYS A 159 -11.30 -8.71 24.13
C LYS A 159 -10.04 -8.33 23.38
N LEU A 160 -10.05 -7.24 22.60
CA LEU A 160 -8.84 -6.74 21.92
C LEU A 160 -7.80 -6.24 22.92
N ASP A 161 -8.23 -5.56 23.99
CA ASP A 161 -7.35 -5.12 25.08
C ASP A 161 -6.73 -6.32 25.82
N GLU A 162 -7.53 -7.34 26.16
CA GLU A 162 -7.06 -8.62 26.72
C GLU A 162 -6.05 -9.34 25.81
N ARG A 163 -6.18 -9.16 24.49
CA ARG A 163 -5.26 -9.68 23.49
C ARG A 163 -4.01 -8.82 23.31
N GLY A 164 -3.90 -7.66 23.97
CA GLY A 164 -2.74 -6.78 23.93
C GLY A 164 -2.78 -5.71 22.85
N LEU A 165 -3.93 -5.49 22.19
CA LEU A 165 -4.14 -4.36 21.29
C LEU A 165 -4.73 -3.18 22.05
N ARG A 166 -4.06 -2.03 22.01
CA ARG A 166 -4.46 -0.84 22.76
C ARG A 166 -5.79 -0.29 22.25
N VAL A 167 -6.80 -0.30 23.09
CA VAL A 167 -8.08 0.40 22.83
C VAL A 167 -8.00 1.82 23.38
N VAL A 168 -8.10 2.79 22.48
CA VAL A 168 -8.06 4.22 22.79
C VAL A 168 -9.30 4.61 23.58
N TYR A 169 -9.23 5.69 24.36
CA TYR A 169 -10.31 6.20 25.19
C TYR A 169 -10.67 5.28 26.36
N LYS A 170 -9.85 4.25 26.62
CA LYS A 170 -10.03 3.28 27.71
C LYS A 170 -11.35 2.49 27.63
N GLY A 171 -11.91 2.35 26.43
CA GLY A 171 -13.11 1.56 26.18
C GLY A 171 -14.19 2.31 25.38
N THR A 172 -15.44 1.96 25.65
CA THR A 172 -16.59 2.53 24.92
C THR A 172 -17.89 2.47 25.73
N ASP A 173 -18.72 3.50 25.54
CA ASP A 173 -20.12 3.55 25.98
C ASP A 173 -21.09 3.53 24.80
N SER A 174 -20.58 3.32 23.58
CA SER A 174 -21.33 3.50 22.34
C SER A 174 -21.25 2.25 21.45
N HIS A 175 -21.56 2.42 20.16
CA HIS A 175 -21.56 1.37 19.13
C HIS A 175 -20.20 1.17 18.45
N MET A 176 -19.14 1.83 18.90
CA MET A 176 -17.84 1.81 18.22
C MET A 176 -16.66 1.82 19.18
N ILE A 177 -15.51 1.41 18.67
CA ILE A 177 -14.21 1.43 19.36
C ILE A 177 -13.14 2.02 18.44
N VAL A 178 -12.03 2.45 19.02
CA VAL A 178 -10.84 2.87 18.28
C VAL A 178 -9.64 2.09 18.83
N VAL A 179 -8.91 1.42 17.94
CA VAL A 179 -7.71 0.64 18.27
C VAL A 179 -6.51 1.41 17.75
N ASP A 180 -5.49 1.57 18.58
CA ASP A 180 -4.21 2.15 18.17
C ASP A 180 -3.31 1.03 17.62
N CYS A 181 -3.02 1.08 16.32
CA CYS A 181 -2.20 0.06 15.67
C CYS A 181 -0.71 0.28 15.91
N SER A 182 -0.30 1.47 16.39
CA SER A 182 1.12 1.78 16.58
C SER A 182 1.81 0.95 17.66
N THR A 183 1.06 0.20 18.45
CA THR A 183 1.61 -0.77 19.41
C THR A 183 2.17 -2.02 18.73
N VAL A 184 1.80 -2.29 17.49
CA VAL A 184 2.43 -3.32 16.65
C VAL A 184 3.62 -2.68 15.96
N VAL A 185 4.83 -3.14 16.30
CA VAL A 185 6.09 -2.54 15.86
C VAL A 185 6.96 -3.59 15.20
N GLY A 186 7.47 -3.27 14.02
CA GLY A 186 8.38 -4.14 13.28
C GLY A 186 9.81 -4.15 13.85
N PRO A 187 10.67 -5.05 13.34
CA PRO A 187 12.05 -5.17 13.82
C PRO A 187 12.88 -3.87 13.70
N ASP A 188 12.57 -3.02 12.73
CA ASP A 188 13.25 -1.72 12.51
C ASP A 188 12.71 -0.57 13.38
N GLY A 189 11.72 -0.84 14.24
CA GLY A 189 11.04 0.15 15.06
C GLY A 189 9.87 0.87 14.37
N THR A 190 9.52 0.48 13.14
CA THR A 190 8.38 1.07 12.43
C THR A 190 7.06 0.58 13.03
N PRO A 191 6.13 1.49 13.39
CA PRO A 191 4.80 1.11 13.85
C PRO A 191 3.87 0.75 12.69
N LEU A 192 2.91 -0.15 12.93
CA LEU A 192 1.82 -0.41 12.00
C LEU A 192 0.93 0.83 11.90
N SER A 193 0.73 1.33 10.68
CA SER A 193 -0.17 2.46 10.45
C SER A 193 -1.64 2.01 10.41
N GLY A 194 -2.54 2.92 10.76
CA GLY A 194 -3.98 2.67 10.67
C GLY A 194 -4.46 2.44 9.22
N ASP A 195 -3.77 3.00 8.22
CA ASP A 195 -4.07 2.75 6.81
C ASP A 195 -3.75 1.31 6.40
N MET A 196 -2.56 0.82 6.74
CA MET A 196 -2.16 -0.56 6.44
C MET A 196 -3.05 -1.55 7.18
N ALA A 197 -3.29 -1.32 8.48
CA ALA A 197 -4.19 -2.17 9.26
C ALA A 197 -5.60 -2.24 8.65
N ALA A 198 -6.18 -1.11 8.24
CA ALA A 198 -7.50 -1.09 7.62
C ALA A 198 -7.54 -1.86 6.29
N ARG A 199 -6.49 -1.75 5.46
CA ARG A 199 -6.41 -2.48 4.18
C ARG A 199 -6.24 -3.98 4.36
N ILE A 200 -5.36 -4.39 5.27
CA ILE A 200 -5.13 -5.82 5.58
C ILE A 200 -6.42 -6.46 6.11
N LEU A 201 -7.12 -5.76 7.01
CA LEU A 201 -8.41 -6.23 7.53
C LEU A 201 -9.49 -6.29 6.44
N ASP A 202 -9.52 -5.33 5.51
CA ASP A 202 -10.47 -5.32 4.39
C ASP A 202 -10.29 -6.56 3.50
N LEU A 203 -9.04 -6.95 3.21
CA LEU A 203 -8.73 -8.13 2.39
C LEU A 203 -9.14 -9.46 3.02
N ILE A 204 -9.29 -9.51 4.36
CA ILE A 204 -9.86 -10.68 5.05
C ILE A 204 -11.37 -10.60 5.27
N GLY A 205 -12.04 -9.53 4.80
CA GLY A 205 -13.48 -9.32 4.95
C GLY A 205 -13.90 -8.54 6.20
N VAL A 206 -12.96 -7.90 6.90
CA VAL A 206 -13.24 -7.03 8.06
C VAL A 206 -13.10 -5.56 7.66
N VAL A 207 -14.24 -4.94 7.33
CA VAL A 207 -14.27 -3.55 6.86
C VAL A 207 -14.22 -2.57 8.03
N GLY A 208 -13.12 -1.83 8.14
CA GLY A 208 -12.93 -0.73 9.09
C GLY A 208 -12.55 0.58 8.39
N ASN A 209 -12.18 1.60 9.17
CA ASN A 209 -11.56 2.80 8.62
C ASN A 209 -10.36 3.25 9.44
N ARG A 210 -9.29 3.69 8.76
CA ARG A 210 -8.17 4.40 9.41
C ARG A 210 -8.68 5.61 10.19
N GLN A 211 -8.07 5.90 11.33
CA GLN A 211 -8.52 6.94 12.23
C GLN A 211 -7.39 7.54 13.06
N THR A 212 -7.41 8.87 13.19
CA THR A 212 -6.47 9.56 14.07
C THR A 212 -6.76 9.22 15.53
N VAL A 213 -5.71 9.00 16.31
CA VAL A 213 -5.79 8.79 17.76
C VAL A 213 -5.13 9.95 18.51
N PRO A 214 -5.40 10.13 19.81
CA PRO A 214 -4.68 11.10 20.63
C PRO A 214 -3.17 10.85 20.57
N GLY A 215 -2.40 11.89 20.26
CA GLY A 215 -0.94 11.80 20.06
C GLY A 215 -0.50 11.81 18.60
N ASP A 216 -1.40 11.55 17.64
CA ASP A 216 -1.07 11.67 16.22
C ASP A 216 -0.69 13.10 15.85
N THR A 217 0.45 13.25 15.17
CA THR A 217 0.96 14.55 14.72
C THR A 217 0.44 14.96 13.34
N SER A 218 -0.25 14.05 12.62
CA SER A 218 -0.68 14.25 11.24
C SER A 218 -1.98 13.50 10.93
N ALA A 219 -3.00 14.23 10.51
CA ALA A 219 -4.27 13.63 10.05
C ALA A 219 -4.12 12.77 8.77
N LEU A 220 -3.07 13.00 7.98
CA LEU A 220 -2.78 12.20 6.78
C LEU A 220 -2.10 10.86 7.10
N ARG A 221 -1.62 10.68 8.34
CA ARG A 221 -0.88 9.49 8.78
C ARG A 221 -1.47 8.99 10.12
N PRO A 222 -2.75 8.57 10.12
CA PRO A 222 -3.40 8.09 11.33
C PRO A 222 -2.79 6.77 11.81
N SER A 223 -2.59 6.63 13.12
CA SER A 223 -2.07 5.38 13.70
C SER A 223 -3.14 4.35 14.04
N GLY A 224 -4.42 4.73 14.08
CA GLY A 224 -5.49 3.86 14.56
C GLY A 224 -6.47 3.38 13.49
N ILE A 225 -7.34 2.46 13.91
CA ILE A 225 -8.51 2.02 13.16
C ILE A 225 -9.77 2.17 14.01
N ARG A 226 -10.88 2.53 13.37
CA ARG A 226 -12.20 2.60 14.00
C ARG A 226 -13.05 1.41 13.53
N LEU A 227 -13.65 0.71 14.49
CA LEU A 227 -14.54 -0.42 14.27
C LEU A 227 -15.90 -0.15 14.92
N GLY A 228 -16.98 -0.52 14.24
CA GLY A 228 -18.35 -0.33 14.72
C GLY A 228 -19.15 -1.63 14.69
N THR A 229 -20.00 -1.84 15.68
CA THR A 229 -20.85 -3.03 15.83
C THR A 229 -22.28 -2.95 15.25
N PRO A 230 -22.87 -1.81 14.81
CA PRO A 230 -24.27 -1.78 14.40
C PRO A 230 -24.67 -2.79 13.33
N TRP A 231 -23.86 -2.97 12.29
CA TRP A 231 -24.19 -3.83 11.14
C TRP A 231 -24.06 -5.31 11.48
N ILE A 232 -22.99 -5.70 12.17
CA ILE A 232 -22.82 -7.10 12.58
C ILE A 232 -23.87 -7.52 13.61
N THR A 233 -24.25 -6.63 14.54
CA THR A 233 -25.34 -6.92 15.49
C THR A 233 -26.68 -7.03 14.77
N GLN A 234 -26.95 -6.20 13.75
CA GLN A 234 -28.17 -6.34 12.92
C GLN A 234 -28.25 -7.70 12.22
N ARG A 235 -27.11 -8.28 11.83
CA ARG A 235 -27.05 -9.62 11.25
C ARG A 235 -27.22 -10.74 12.29
N GLY A 236 -27.01 -10.46 13.58
CA GLY A 236 -27.20 -11.43 14.66
C GLY A 236 -25.95 -11.75 15.47
N PHE A 237 -24.87 -10.97 15.36
CA PHE A 237 -23.70 -11.16 16.23
C PHE A 237 -24.07 -10.93 17.71
N ASP A 238 -23.68 -11.87 18.55
CA ASP A 238 -23.67 -11.79 20.01
C ASP A 238 -22.22 -11.66 20.55
N GLU A 239 -22.06 -11.62 21.87
CA GLU A 239 -20.74 -11.50 22.50
C GLU A 239 -19.79 -12.65 22.19
N ALA A 240 -20.30 -13.86 21.95
CA ALA A 240 -19.47 -15.01 21.61
C ALA A 240 -18.88 -14.85 20.20
N LYS A 241 -19.71 -14.44 19.24
CA LYS A 241 -19.25 -14.13 17.87
C LYS A 241 -18.30 -12.93 17.83
N ILE A 242 -18.48 -11.98 18.74
CA ILE A 242 -17.53 -10.88 18.93
C ILE A 242 -16.17 -11.37 19.45
N ASP A 243 -16.14 -12.38 20.34
CA ASP A 243 -14.87 -12.95 20.81
C ASP A 243 -14.10 -13.66 19.70
N GLU A 244 -14.80 -14.38 18.83
CA GLU A 244 -14.23 -15.00 17.62
C GLU A 244 -13.67 -13.91 16.69
N LEU A 245 -14.46 -12.88 16.37
CA LEU A 245 -14.03 -11.76 15.53
C LEU A 245 -12.81 -11.03 16.10
N ALA A 246 -12.82 -10.72 17.39
CA ALA A 246 -11.73 -10.05 18.08
C ALA A 246 -10.44 -10.87 18.06
N THR A 247 -10.57 -12.20 18.16
CA THR A 247 -9.44 -13.14 18.08
C THR A 247 -8.81 -13.09 16.70
N ILE A 248 -9.60 -13.17 15.63
CA ILE A 248 -9.11 -13.09 14.25
C ILE A 248 -8.42 -11.75 13.97
N ILE A 249 -9.04 -10.64 14.37
CA ILE A 249 -8.45 -9.29 14.22
C ILE A 249 -7.10 -9.20 14.94
N ALA A 250 -7.03 -9.71 16.17
CA ALA A 250 -5.80 -9.68 16.96
C ALA A 250 -4.70 -10.54 16.35
N ASP A 251 -5.00 -11.77 15.92
CA ASP A 251 -4.03 -12.67 15.28
C ASP A 251 -3.43 -12.01 14.04
N VAL A 252 -4.26 -11.43 13.17
CA VAL A 252 -3.82 -10.77 11.93
C VAL A 252 -2.97 -9.54 12.21
N LEU A 253 -3.43 -8.62 13.06
CA LEU A 253 -2.70 -7.39 13.33
C LEU A 253 -1.39 -7.65 14.08
N GLN A 254 -1.35 -8.62 15.00
CA GLN A 254 -0.15 -8.94 15.76
C GLN A 254 0.88 -9.75 14.95
N SER A 255 0.45 -10.47 13.92
CA SER A 255 1.35 -11.11 12.95
C SER A 255 1.87 -10.17 11.87
N CYS A 256 1.41 -8.92 11.81
CA CYS A 256 1.97 -7.94 10.90
C CYS A 256 3.42 -7.60 11.29
N VAL A 257 4.26 -7.46 10.28
CA VAL A 257 5.65 -7.00 10.33
C VAL A 257 5.71 -5.67 9.58
N PRO A 258 5.53 -4.53 10.27
CA PRO A 258 5.72 -3.22 9.68
C PRO A 258 7.20 -2.96 9.37
N TYR A 259 7.48 -2.11 8.38
CA TYR A 259 8.84 -1.67 8.06
C TYR A 259 8.82 -0.31 7.34
N SER A 260 9.92 0.42 7.41
CA SER A 260 10.08 1.73 6.76
C SER A 260 10.77 1.59 5.41
N MET A 261 9.99 1.69 4.33
CA MET A 261 10.54 1.75 2.98
C MET A 261 11.17 3.13 2.73
N PRO A 262 12.48 3.23 2.45
CA PRO A 262 13.13 4.51 2.19
C PRO A 262 12.64 5.12 0.87
N LEU A 263 12.40 6.42 0.87
CA LEU A 263 12.06 7.20 -0.31
C LEU A 263 13.12 8.28 -0.56
N ALA A 264 13.10 8.90 -1.75
CA ALA A 264 13.97 10.04 -2.06
C ALA A 264 13.86 11.19 -1.02
N LYS A 265 12.70 11.30 -0.36
CA LYS A 265 12.49 12.16 0.81
C LYS A 265 11.69 11.41 1.86
N GLY A 266 12.34 11.07 2.98
CA GLY A 266 11.72 10.39 4.11
C GLY A 266 11.55 8.90 3.88
N SER A 267 10.56 8.31 4.56
CA SER A 267 10.18 6.91 4.42
C SER A 267 8.66 6.76 4.36
N GLU A 268 8.21 5.65 3.80
CA GLU A 268 6.82 5.21 3.83
C GLU A 268 6.73 3.93 4.67
N ALA A 269 5.81 3.92 5.63
CA ALA A 269 5.54 2.71 6.42
C ALA A 269 4.76 1.70 5.58
N ARG A 270 5.27 0.49 5.51
CA ARG A 270 4.64 -0.69 4.89
C ARG A 270 4.45 -1.76 5.95
N ALA A 271 3.68 -2.79 5.65
CA ALA A 271 3.53 -3.94 6.53
C ALA A 271 3.26 -5.20 5.71
N ARG A 272 3.79 -6.32 6.20
CA ARG A 272 3.51 -7.66 5.65
C ARG A 272 3.07 -8.61 6.74
N LEU A 273 2.46 -9.74 6.38
CA LEU A 273 2.14 -10.80 7.32
C LEU A 273 2.37 -12.20 6.72
N PRO A 274 2.54 -13.24 7.55
CA PRO A 274 2.69 -14.61 7.06
C PRO A 274 1.47 -15.04 6.23
N PHE A 275 1.72 -15.69 5.09
CA PHE A 275 0.67 -16.14 4.18
C PHE A 275 -0.34 -17.10 4.84
N GLY A 276 0.14 -18.03 5.66
CA GLY A 276 -0.72 -18.96 6.42
C GLY A 276 -1.74 -18.20 7.28
N VAL A 277 -1.27 -17.28 8.13
CA VAL A 277 -2.12 -16.44 8.99
C VAL A 277 -3.13 -15.66 8.16
N PHE A 278 -2.70 -15.10 7.02
CA PHE A 278 -3.59 -14.35 6.14
C PHE A 278 -4.71 -15.22 5.56
N GLN A 279 -4.40 -16.40 5.04
CA GLN A 279 -5.42 -17.29 4.45
C GLN A 279 -6.32 -17.94 5.50
N GLU A 280 -5.77 -18.32 6.66
CA GLU A 280 -6.55 -18.86 7.78
C GLU A 280 -7.57 -17.83 8.28
N ALA A 281 -7.17 -16.55 8.39
CA ALA A 281 -8.07 -15.47 8.76
C ALA A 281 -9.22 -15.27 7.74
N LYS A 282 -8.93 -15.36 6.43
CA LYS A 282 -9.97 -15.29 5.38
C LYS A 282 -11.02 -16.39 5.56
N ILE A 283 -10.57 -17.63 5.78
CA ILE A 283 -11.47 -18.78 6.02
C ILE A 283 -12.26 -18.58 7.31
N ALA A 284 -11.59 -18.19 8.40
CA ALA A 284 -12.24 -17.98 9.69
C ALA A 284 -13.33 -16.89 9.63
N ILE A 285 -13.09 -15.78 8.91
CA ILE A 285 -14.10 -14.74 8.70
C ILE A 285 -15.27 -15.26 7.86
N ARG A 286 -15.00 -16.00 6.78
CA ARG A 286 -16.06 -16.63 5.97
C ARG A 286 -16.94 -17.54 6.83
N GLU A 287 -16.33 -18.47 7.57
CA GLU A 287 -17.05 -19.41 8.43
C GLU A 287 -17.85 -18.69 9.53
N LEU A 288 -17.26 -17.65 10.13
CA LEU A 288 -17.93 -16.83 11.13
C LEU A 288 -19.19 -16.17 10.56
N VAL A 289 -19.08 -15.60 9.36
CA VAL A 289 -20.19 -14.93 8.68
C VAL A 289 -21.25 -15.94 8.20
N ASP A 290 -20.83 -17.07 7.66
CA ASP A 290 -21.71 -18.15 7.19
C ASP A 290 -22.50 -18.77 8.32
N SER A 291 -21.93 -18.86 9.53
CA SER A 291 -22.61 -19.37 10.73
C SER A 291 -23.85 -18.56 11.12
N ILE A 292 -23.97 -17.32 10.63
CA ILE A 292 -25.07 -16.39 10.90
C ILE A 292 -26.00 -16.29 9.68
N GLY A 293 -25.45 -16.38 8.47
CA GLY A 293 -26.18 -16.28 7.22
C GLY A 293 -26.49 -14.83 6.80
N ILE A 294 -27.17 -14.69 5.66
CA ILE A 294 -27.65 -13.41 5.11
C ILE A 294 -29.12 -13.57 4.69
N ASP A 295 -29.90 -12.50 4.83
CA ASP A 295 -31.33 -12.46 4.52
C ASP A 295 -31.63 -12.05 3.05
N THR A 296 -30.59 -11.97 2.22
CA THR A 296 -30.67 -11.57 0.81
C THR A 296 -29.82 -12.46 -0.08
N ASP A 297 -30.30 -12.74 -1.28
CA ASP A 297 -29.49 -13.37 -2.33
C ASP A 297 -28.40 -12.38 -2.80
N ALA A 298 -27.14 -12.65 -2.44
CA ALA A 298 -26.00 -11.92 -2.95
C ALA A 298 -25.40 -12.70 -4.13
N ALA A 299 -25.34 -12.08 -5.31
CA ALA A 299 -24.58 -12.61 -6.43
C ALA A 299 -23.12 -12.21 -6.29
N VAL A 300 -22.20 -13.13 -6.62
CA VAL A 300 -20.80 -12.78 -6.82
C VAL A 300 -20.72 -11.91 -8.08
N ASP A 301 -20.15 -10.72 -7.94
CA ASP A 301 -19.91 -9.80 -9.06
C ASP A 301 -18.41 -9.52 -9.18
N GLY A 302 -17.89 -9.56 -10.41
CA GLY A 302 -16.48 -9.25 -10.70
C GLY A 302 -15.46 -10.36 -10.40
N TYR A 303 -14.19 -9.95 -10.37
CA TYR A 303 -13.02 -10.83 -10.24
C TYR A 303 -13.11 -11.69 -8.98
N PRO A 304 -12.36 -12.79 -8.75
CA PRO A 304 -12.27 -13.26 -7.37
C PRO A 304 -11.50 -12.23 -6.52
N HIS A 305 -12.21 -11.20 -6.07
CA HIS A 305 -11.88 -10.24 -5.02
C HIS A 305 -11.93 -10.94 -3.66
N PHE A 306 -12.83 -11.91 -3.55
CA PHE A 306 -12.90 -12.86 -2.45
C PHE A 306 -12.63 -14.26 -2.99
N PHE A 307 -11.68 -14.95 -2.36
CA PHE A 307 -11.24 -16.30 -2.67
C PHE A 307 -10.72 -16.94 -1.40
N TYR A 308 -10.70 -18.26 -1.37
CA TYR A 308 -10.27 -19.01 -0.20
C TYR A 308 -9.30 -20.11 -0.58
N LEU A 309 -8.38 -20.41 0.35
CA LEU A 309 -7.36 -21.45 0.16
C LEU A 309 -7.98 -22.84 -0.07
N ASP A 310 -9.18 -23.06 0.47
CA ASP A 310 -9.96 -24.29 0.38
C ASP A 310 -11.04 -24.25 -0.71
N ASP A 311 -10.98 -23.29 -1.65
CA ASP A 311 -11.81 -23.33 -2.85
C ASP A 311 -11.60 -24.66 -3.59
N GLY A 312 -12.69 -25.31 -3.99
CA GLY A 312 -12.65 -26.66 -4.54
C GLY A 312 -12.15 -26.71 -5.99
N TYR A 313 -11.05 -27.41 -6.21
CA TYR A 313 -10.53 -27.76 -7.55
C TYR A 313 -10.51 -29.28 -7.72
N SER A 314 -10.59 -29.77 -8.95
CA SER A 314 -10.47 -31.21 -9.18
C SER A 314 -9.04 -31.68 -8.91
N ASN A 315 -8.87 -32.99 -8.66
CA ASN A 315 -7.53 -33.58 -8.43
C ASN A 315 -6.69 -33.73 -9.72
N GLN A 316 -7.22 -33.29 -10.86
CA GLN A 316 -6.47 -33.26 -12.12
C GLN A 316 -5.59 -31.99 -12.16
N GLY A 317 -4.72 -31.89 -13.16
CA GLY A 317 -3.99 -30.65 -13.38
C GLY A 317 -4.95 -29.51 -13.71
N GLN A 318 -4.65 -28.31 -13.22
CA GLN A 318 -5.52 -27.13 -13.35
C GLN A 318 -4.81 -26.04 -14.13
N THR A 319 -5.59 -25.17 -14.78
CA THR A 319 -5.09 -24.01 -15.52
C THR A 319 -5.63 -22.72 -14.90
N PHE A 320 -4.70 -21.80 -14.62
CA PHE A 320 -5.01 -20.43 -14.22
C PHE A 320 -4.59 -19.45 -15.30
N GLY A 321 -5.44 -18.46 -15.58
CA GLY A 321 -5.11 -17.31 -16.41
C GLY A 321 -4.51 -16.20 -15.55
N ILE A 322 -3.39 -15.65 -15.98
CA ILE A 322 -2.67 -14.58 -15.31
C ILE A 322 -2.57 -13.42 -16.29
N SER A 323 -3.20 -12.30 -15.97
CA SER A 323 -3.38 -11.19 -16.91
C SER A 323 -3.14 -9.82 -16.29
N GLY A 324 -2.73 -8.89 -17.15
CA GLY A 324 -2.42 -7.51 -16.81
C GLY A 324 -0.98 -7.13 -17.16
N LYS A 325 -0.69 -5.83 -17.23
CA LYS A 325 0.62 -5.30 -17.64
C LYS A 325 1.81 -5.77 -16.81
N GLN A 326 1.56 -6.21 -15.57
CA GLN A 326 2.57 -6.70 -14.65
C GLN A 326 2.61 -8.24 -14.59
N ALA A 327 1.78 -8.96 -15.35
CA ALA A 327 1.64 -10.41 -15.29
C ALA A 327 2.98 -11.12 -15.54
N GLY A 328 3.69 -10.74 -16.61
CA GLY A 328 5.00 -11.32 -16.94
C GLY A 328 6.02 -11.10 -15.83
N ARG A 329 6.11 -9.88 -15.28
CA ARG A 329 7.03 -9.54 -14.18
C ARG A 329 6.69 -10.25 -12.87
N LEU A 330 5.41 -10.34 -12.51
CA LEU A 330 4.97 -11.07 -11.31
C LEU A 330 5.28 -12.56 -11.45
N LEU A 331 4.98 -13.16 -12.61
CA LEU A 331 5.27 -14.56 -12.86
C LEU A 331 6.78 -14.81 -12.89
N ASP A 332 7.57 -13.91 -13.47
CA ASP A 332 9.02 -14.01 -13.42
C ASP A 332 9.54 -13.94 -11.97
N LEU A 333 8.98 -13.09 -11.12
CA LEU A 333 9.34 -13.09 -9.71
C LEU A 333 8.87 -14.36 -8.97
N ALA A 334 7.69 -14.90 -9.28
CA ALA A 334 7.08 -16.01 -8.55
C ALA A 334 7.60 -17.40 -8.97
N LEU A 335 8.07 -17.53 -10.22
CA LEU A 335 8.38 -18.82 -10.85
C LEU A 335 9.89 -19.01 -11.04
N THR A 336 10.34 -20.26 -10.93
CA THR A 336 11.76 -20.62 -11.13
C THR A 336 12.20 -20.50 -12.59
N SER A 337 11.28 -20.69 -13.54
CA SER A 337 11.53 -20.53 -14.99
C SER A 337 11.71 -19.09 -15.43
N ASP A 338 12.41 -18.88 -16.54
CA ASP A 338 12.62 -17.58 -17.18
C ASP A 338 11.38 -17.20 -18.01
N VAL A 339 10.45 -16.52 -17.35
CA VAL A 339 9.20 -16.07 -17.96
C VAL A 339 9.47 -14.91 -18.92
N ALA A 340 10.52 -14.11 -18.67
CA ALA A 340 10.88 -12.97 -19.49
C ALA A 340 11.34 -13.37 -20.92
N SER A 341 11.95 -14.54 -21.11
CA SER A 341 12.35 -15.02 -22.44
C SER A 341 11.24 -15.68 -23.25
N LEU A 342 10.08 -15.96 -22.67
CA LEU A 342 8.95 -16.56 -23.38
C LEU A 342 8.42 -15.63 -24.47
N GLY A 343 8.44 -16.08 -25.72
CA GLY A 343 7.66 -15.48 -26.81
C GLY A 343 6.20 -15.93 -26.80
N ASP A 344 5.34 -15.23 -27.53
CA ASP A 344 3.93 -15.61 -27.67
C ASP A 344 3.78 -17.04 -28.21
N GLY A 345 2.96 -17.86 -27.55
CA GLY A 345 2.74 -19.27 -27.84
C GLY A 345 3.83 -20.22 -27.36
N GLN A 346 4.87 -19.71 -26.67
CA GLN A 346 5.91 -20.55 -26.06
C GLN A 346 5.54 -20.94 -24.63
N GLU A 347 6.11 -22.06 -24.18
CA GLU A 347 5.89 -22.60 -22.85
C GLU A 347 7.20 -23.12 -22.23
N GLN A 348 7.26 -23.12 -20.90
CA GLN A 348 8.40 -23.62 -20.13
C GLN A 348 7.93 -24.37 -18.87
N PRO A 349 8.61 -25.47 -18.48
CA PRO A 349 8.38 -26.09 -17.17
C PRO A 349 8.88 -25.17 -16.05
N THR A 350 8.18 -25.16 -14.92
CA THR A 350 8.49 -24.29 -13.79
C THR A 350 8.12 -24.92 -12.45
N HIS A 351 8.75 -24.45 -11.38
CA HIS A 351 8.24 -24.62 -10.01
C HIS A 351 7.68 -23.30 -9.49
N LEU A 352 6.72 -23.41 -8.57
CA LEU A 352 6.21 -22.31 -7.75
C LEU A 352 6.52 -22.66 -6.29
N LEU A 353 7.22 -21.78 -5.60
CA LEU A 353 7.71 -22.00 -4.23
C LEU A 353 7.05 -21.03 -3.25
N GLU A 354 7.06 -21.38 -1.96
CA GLU A 354 6.83 -20.44 -0.86
C GLU A 354 8.11 -19.71 -0.46
N ALA A 355 7.98 -18.73 0.44
CA ALA A 355 9.09 -17.94 0.97
C ALA A 355 10.22 -18.80 1.55
N ASP A 356 9.87 -19.91 2.19
CA ASP A 356 10.80 -20.86 2.81
C ASP A 356 11.50 -21.80 1.81
N GLY A 357 11.17 -21.70 0.51
CA GLY A 357 11.72 -22.54 -0.56
C GLY A 357 10.96 -23.85 -0.78
N SER A 358 9.91 -24.13 0.00
CA SER A 358 9.07 -25.32 -0.18
C SER A 358 8.29 -25.25 -1.49
N VAL A 359 8.21 -26.38 -2.21
CA VAL A 359 7.48 -26.45 -3.48
C VAL A 359 5.97 -26.45 -3.22
N ILE A 360 5.28 -25.40 -3.69
CA ILE A 360 3.80 -25.36 -3.73
C ILE A 360 3.30 -26.30 -4.82
N ALA A 361 3.80 -26.12 -6.03
CA ALA A 361 3.39 -26.90 -7.20
C ALA A 361 4.48 -26.91 -8.27
N THR A 362 4.46 -27.94 -9.10
CA THR A 362 5.17 -27.98 -10.37
C THR A 362 4.19 -27.75 -11.52
N GLY A 363 4.65 -27.14 -12.60
CA GLY A 363 3.77 -26.73 -13.67
C GLY A 363 4.46 -26.35 -14.97
N ILE A 364 3.66 -25.86 -15.91
CA ILE A 364 4.09 -25.26 -17.16
C ILE A 364 3.50 -23.86 -17.22
N VAL A 365 4.34 -22.86 -17.47
CA VAL A 365 3.91 -21.51 -17.81
C VAL A 365 3.92 -21.35 -19.33
N GLU A 366 2.83 -20.82 -19.88
CA GLU A 366 2.64 -20.56 -21.30
C GLU A 366 2.33 -19.07 -21.50
N ARG A 367 3.02 -18.41 -22.42
CA ARG A 367 2.70 -17.03 -22.79
C ARG A 367 1.67 -17.04 -23.91
N ILE A 368 0.52 -16.41 -23.67
CA ILE A 368 -0.57 -16.32 -24.64
C ILE A 368 -0.43 -15.05 -25.48
N SER A 369 -0.14 -13.94 -24.82
CA SER A 369 0.16 -12.65 -25.45
C SER A 369 1.06 -11.80 -24.54
N ALA A 370 1.25 -10.52 -24.88
CA ALA A 370 2.10 -9.61 -24.13
C ALA A 370 1.75 -9.53 -22.63
N ASP A 371 0.45 -9.48 -22.31
CA ASP A 371 -0.09 -9.24 -20.97
C ASP A 371 -0.93 -10.43 -20.45
N GLU A 372 -0.84 -11.60 -21.10
CA GLU A 372 -1.66 -12.76 -20.79
C GLU A 372 -0.86 -14.06 -20.82
N TYR A 373 -0.96 -14.82 -19.73
CA TYR A 373 -0.25 -16.05 -19.49
C TYR A 373 -1.18 -17.11 -18.94
N HIS A 374 -0.91 -18.37 -19.24
CA HIS A 374 -1.52 -19.51 -18.57
C HIS A 374 -0.50 -20.21 -17.70
N LEU A 375 -0.88 -20.54 -16.47
CA LEU A 375 -0.12 -21.41 -15.58
C LEU A 375 -0.88 -22.71 -15.38
N HIS A 376 -0.29 -23.80 -15.87
CA HIS A 376 -0.81 -25.15 -15.71
C HIS A 376 -0.11 -25.84 -14.55
N VAL A 377 -0.85 -26.23 -13.51
CA VAL A 377 -0.28 -26.81 -12.28
C VAL A 377 -0.78 -28.22 -12.03
N ALA A 378 0.10 -29.09 -11.51
CA ALA A 378 -0.20 -30.50 -11.32
C ALA A 378 -1.00 -30.80 -10.05
N ASN A 379 -0.81 -29.99 -9.00
CA ASN A 379 -1.39 -30.18 -7.69
C ASN A 379 -1.55 -28.84 -6.96
N ASN A 380 -2.17 -28.87 -5.78
CA ASN A 380 -2.29 -27.72 -4.87
C ASN A 380 -2.90 -26.46 -5.51
N ALA A 381 -3.83 -26.62 -6.45
CA ALA A 381 -4.40 -25.53 -7.23
C ALA A 381 -4.99 -24.39 -6.39
N GLY A 382 -5.67 -24.70 -5.28
CA GLY A 382 -6.18 -23.68 -4.36
C GLY A 382 -5.07 -22.86 -3.70
N ARG A 383 -3.96 -23.52 -3.32
CA ARG A 383 -2.78 -22.84 -2.77
C ARG A 383 -2.05 -22.00 -3.81
N VAL A 384 -1.91 -22.50 -5.03
CA VAL A 384 -1.35 -21.74 -6.18
C VAL A 384 -2.15 -20.47 -6.41
N ALA A 385 -3.47 -20.59 -6.55
CA ALA A 385 -4.34 -19.44 -6.79
C ALA A 385 -4.28 -18.43 -5.65
N ALA A 386 -4.35 -18.91 -4.40
CA ALA A 386 -4.29 -18.06 -3.22
C ALA A 386 -2.93 -17.36 -3.08
N TRP A 387 -1.83 -18.06 -3.36
CA TRP A 387 -0.47 -17.50 -3.33
C TRP A 387 -0.31 -16.37 -4.34
N LEU A 388 -0.59 -16.62 -5.62
CA LEU A 388 -0.43 -15.62 -6.68
C LEU A 388 -1.33 -14.38 -6.46
N ARG A 389 -2.57 -14.58 -5.99
CA ARG A 389 -3.46 -13.46 -5.64
C ARG A 389 -2.94 -12.66 -4.44
N SER A 390 -2.39 -13.34 -3.43
CA SER A 390 -1.81 -12.68 -2.26
C SER A 390 -0.53 -11.90 -2.60
N LEU A 391 0.26 -12.38 -3.57
CA LEU A 391 1.39 -11.63 -4.10
C LEU A 391 0.92 -10.37 -4.83
N SER A 392 -0.17 -10.45 -5.61
CA SER A 392 -0.78 -9.30 -6.27
C SER A 392 -1.30 -8.24 -5.28
N ASP A 393 -1.78 -8.67 -4.12
CA ASP A 393 -2.19 -7.78 -3.01
C ASP A 393 -0.98 -7.11 -2.30
N ASP A 394 0.22 -7.70 -2.41
CA ASP A 394 1.50 -7.23 -1.84
C ASP A 394 1.51 -7.03 -0.30
N PHE A 395 0.74 -7.85 0.43
CA PHE A 395 0.75 -7.87 1.91
C PHE A 395 1.35 -9.12 2.51
N VAL A 396 1.63 -10.17 1.74
CA VAL A 396 2.22 -11.40 2.30
C VAL A 396 3.74 -11.36 2.28
N ILE A 397 4.35 -11.99 3.29
CA ILE A 397 5.79 -12.25 3.30
C ILE A 397 6.08 -13.32 2.26
N PHE A 398 6.89 -12.97 1.25
CA PHE A 398 7.38 -13.90 0.23
C PHE A 398 8.92 -13.97 0.17
N ASP A 399 9.59 -13.16 0.98
CA ASP A 399 11.01 -13.20 1.25
C ASP A 399 11.23 -12.87 2.73
N GLU A 400 11.85 -13.77 3.48
CA GLU A 400 12.06 -13.60 4.92
C GLU A 400 13.30 -12.75 5.23
N LYS A 401 14.22 -12.61 4.27
CA LYS A 401 15.49 -11.89 4.45
C LYS A 401 15.40 -10.46 3.94
N ASP A 402 14.55 -10.20 2.95
CA ASP A 402 14.33 -8.88 2.39
C ASP A 402 12.87 -8.43 2.53
N PRO A 403 12.53 -7.57 3.50
CA PRO A 403 11.19 -7.01 3.60
C PRO A 403 10.89 -5.94 2.54
N TYR A 404 11.91 -5.41 1.84
CA TYR A 404 11.80 -4.27 0.92
C TYR A 404 11.48 -4.67 -0.51
N ILE A 405 11.73 -5.92 -0.90
CA ILE A 405 11.37 -6.42 -2.24
C ILE A 405 9.86 -6.34 -2.43
N THR A 406 9.37 -5.74 -3.51
CA THR A 406 7.93 -5.58 -3.79
C THR A 406 7.47 -6.51 -4.91
N ALA A 407 6.30 -7.14 -4.76
CA ALA A 407 5.72 -7.95 -5.84
C ALA A 407 5.11 -7.04 -6.94
N PRO A 408 5.36 -7.29 -8.23
CA PRO A 408 4.75 -6.53 -9.32
C PRO A 408 3.22 -6.70 -9.35
N GLY A 409 2.46 -5.60 -9.45
CA GLY A 409 1.00 -5.64 -9.44
C GLY A 409 0.31 -4.34 -9.83
N PRO A 410 -1.03 -4.33 -9.95
CA PRO A 410 -1.93 -5.47 -9.73
C PRO A 410 -1.97 -6.43 -10.92
N VAL A 411 -2.18 -7.72 -10.63
CA VAL A 411 -2.36 -8.81 -11.60
C VAL A 411 -3.63 -9.59 -11.28
N SER A 412 -4.31 -10.02 -12.33
CA SER A 412 -5.50 -10.85 -12.29
C SER A 412 -5.12 -12.34 -12.41
N VAL A 413 -5.40 -13.16 -11.38
CA VAL A 413 -5.38 -14.65 -11.42
C VAL A 413 -6.79 -15.32 -11.50
N THR A 414 -7.20 -15.80 -12.69
CA THR A 414 -8.52 -16.42 -12.97
C THR A 414 -8.40 -17.93 -13.08
N TYR A 415 -9.42 -18.67 -12.66
CA TYR A 415 -9.51 -20.09 -12.95
C TYR A 415 -10.07 -20.30 -14.37
N ILE A 416 -9.40 -21.11 -15.18
CA ILE A 416 -9.81 -21.41 -16.56
C ILE A 416 -10.48 -22.78 -16.64
N GLY A 417 -9.89 -23.81 -16.01
CA GLY A 417 -10.39 -25.18 -16.09
C GLY A 417 -9.29 -26.22 -15.86
N GLU A 418 -9.64 -27.50 -16.06
CA GLU A 418 -8.68 -28.60 -16.08
C GLU A 418 -7.67 -28.41 -17.23
N THR A 419 -6.41 -28.80 -17.03
CA THR A 419 -5.36 -28.69 -18.05
C THR A 419 -5.33 -29.90 -18.97
N GLU A 420 -5.13 -29.64 -20.26
CA GLU A 420 -4.83 -30.67 -21.27
C GLU A 420 -3.31 -30.89 -21.44
N LYS A 421 -2.47 -30.06 -20.79
CA LYS A 421 -1.00 -30.14 -20.91
C LYS A 421 -0.47 -31.36 -20.17
N ASN A 422 0.57 -31.99 -20.73
CA ASN A 422 1.24 -33.12 -20.10
C ASN A 422 2.27 -32.64 -19.07
N LEU A 423 1.90 -32.70 -17.79
CA LEU A 423 2.73 -32.22 -16.67
C LEU A 423 3.75 -33.24 -16.14
N SER A 424 3.95 -34.39 -16.81
CA SER A 424 4.86 -35.45 -16.32
C SER A 424 6.35 -35.11 -16.37
N LYS A 425 6.75 -34.03 -17.06
CA LYS A 425 8.16 -33.62 -17.25
C LYS A 425 8.54 -32.34 -16.50
N THR A 426 7.74 -31.89 -15.53
CA THR A 426 7.98 -30.64 -14.79
C THR A 426 8.99 -30.78 -13.65
N ALA A 427 9.47 -32.00 -13.37
CA ALA A 427 10.44 -32.26 -12.31
C ALA A 427 11.81 -31.61 -12.55
N ASP A 428 12.21 -31.45 -13.83
CA ASP A 428 13.51 -30.90 -14.23
C ASP A 428 13.43 -29.38 -14.57
N ALA A 429 12.49 -28.65 -13.96
CA ALA A 429 12.36 -27.22 -14.22
C ALA A 429 13.66 -26.46 -13.85
N PRO A 430 14.07 -25.46 -14.64
CA PRO A 430 15.26 -24.67 -14.33
C PRO A 430 15.07 -23.91 -13.02
N ASP A 431 16.11 -23.89 -12.18
CA ASP A 431 16.09 -23.27 -10.85
C ASP A 431 17.41 -22.56 -10.45
N GLY A 432 18.40 -22.53 -11.36
CA GLY A 432 19.75 -22.08 -11.06
C GLY A 432 20.16 -20.73 -11.66
N GLU A 433 19.48 -20.26 -12.71
CA GLU A 433 20.03 -19.19 -13.57
C GLU A 433 19.49 -17.79 -13.29
N LYS A 434 18.25 -17.61 -12.84
CA LYS A 434 17.65 -16.26 -12.68
C LYS A 434 18.17 -15.53 -11.47
N THR A 435 18.41 -14.21 -11.52
CA THR A 435 18.90 -13.44 -10.36
C THR A 435 18.00 -13.60 -9.12
N TYR A 436 16.68 -13.54 -9.32
CA TYR A 436 15.71 -13.68 -8.24
C TYR A 436 14.53 -14.55 -8.66
N PHE A 437 14.02 -15.33 -7.70
CA PHE A 437 12.65 -15.86 -7.69
C PHE A 437 12.27 -16.15 -6.23
N ILE A 438 10.99 -16.10 -5.92
CA ILE A 438 10.47 -16.39 -4.57
C ILE A 438 10.93 -17.76 -4.10
N GLY A 439 11.44 -17.82 -2.86
CA GLY A 439 11.89 -19.06 -2.22
C GLY A 439 13.34 -19.44 -2.50
N LYS A 440 14.08 -18.70 -3.35
CA LYS A 440 15.50 -19.00 -3.64
C LYS A 440 16.41 -19.02 -2.41
N ASP A 441 16.08 -18.20 -1.41
CA ASP A 441 16.88 -18.02 -0.19
C ASP A 441 16.30 -18.77 1.00
N GLY A 442 15.21 -19.50 0.78
CA GLY A 442 14.52 -20.28 1.79
C GLY A 442 15.30 -21.52 2.20
N GLU A 443 15.16 -21.91 3.47
CA GLU A 443 15.89 -23.04 4.05
C GLU A 443 15.57 -24.40 3.41
N ASN A 444 14.42 -24.52 2.75
CA ASN A 444 13.95 -25.75 2.11
C ASN A 444 14.28 -25.81 0.61
N PHE A 445 14.93 -24.78 0.04
CA PHE A 445 15.31 -24.77 -1.37
C PHE A 445 16.58 -25.61 -1.61
N ALA A 446 16.45 -26.65 -2.45
CA ALA A 446 17.53 -27.60 -2.75
C ALA A 446 18.16 -27.42 -4.14
N GLY A 447 17.86 -26.32 -4.84
CA GLY A 447 18.21 -26.14 -6.25
C GLY A 447 19.69 -25.94 -6.53
N THR A 448 20.04 -26.01 -7.82
CA THR A 448 21.44 -26.19 -8.25
C THR A 448 22.29 -24.92 -8.25
N GLY A 449 21.67 -23.73 -8.17
CA GLY A 449 22.34 -22.43 -8.13
C GLY A 449 23.13 -22.06 -9.40
N GLY A 450 23.08 -22.90 -10.45
CA GLY A 450 23.81 -22.71 -11.70
C GLY A 450 25.31 -23.03 -11.60
N ALA A 451 26.00 -23.03 -12.74
CA ALA A 451 27.46 -23.13 -12.76
C ALA A 451 28.08 -21.79 -12.36
N SER A 452 28.99 -21.80 -11.38
CA SER A 452 29.68 -20.61 -10.86
C SER A 452 30.34 -19.79 -11.98
N LEU A 453 30.01 -18.50 -12.03
CA LEU A 453 30.57 -17.52 -12.95
C LEU A 453 31.82 -16.86 -12.35
N PRO A 454 32.77 -16.40 -13.17
CA PRO A 454 33.97 -15.73 -12.69
C PRO A 454 33.67 -14.35 -12.09
N ALA A 455 34.51 -13.88 -11.17
CA ALA A 455 34.47 -12.49 -10.72
C ALA A 455 34.81 -11.54 -11.89
N PHE A 456 34.20 -10.35 -11.91
CA PHE A 456 34.51 -9.35 -12.92
C PHE A 456 35.95 -8.85 -12.78
N ALA A 457 36.66 -8.83 -13.90
CA ALA A 457 38.00 -8.29 -14.02
C ALA A 457 38.05 -7.36 -15.22
N PHE A 458 38.59 -6.17 -15.02
CA PHE A 458 38.80 -5.18 -16.07
C PHE A 458 40.25 -4.69 -16.01
N THR A 459 40.91 -4.67 -17.17
CA THR A 459 42.24 -4.08 -17.32
C THR A 459 42.06 -2.82 -18.16
N GLU A 460 42.45 -1.68 -17.59
CA GLU A 460 42.33 -0.39 -18.25
C GLU A 460 43.22 -0.35 -19.50
N PRO A 461 42.68 0.00 -20.68
CA PRO A 461 43.48 0.09 -21.89
C PRO A 461 44.49 1.24 -21.78
N GLU A 462 45.74 1.02 -22.20
CA GLU A 462 46.70 2.12 -22.34
C GLU A 462 46.25 3.05 -23.46
N LEU A 463 45.95 4.30 -23.12
CA LEU A 463 45.64 5.35 -24.10
C LEU A 463 46.95 5.82 -24.76
N PRO A 464 47.12 5.63 -26.08
CA PRO A 464 48.37 5.98 -26.76
C PRO A 464 48.58 7.50 -26.89
N GLU A 465 47.50 8.30 -26.89
CA GLU A 465 47.52 9.77 -26.92
C GLU A 465 46.36 10.35 -26.11
N MET A 466 46.50 11.62 -25.67
CA MET A 466 45.47 12.36 -24.95
C MET A 466 44.25 12.62 -25.86
N LEU A 467 43.06 12.30 -25.38
CA LEU A 467 41.81 12.43 -26.14
C LEU A 467 41.36 13.89 -26.21
N THR A 468 40.53 14.22 -27.21
CA THR A 468 39.98 15.57 -27.39
C THR A 468 38.48 15.50 -27.64
N THR A 469 37.73 16.51 -27.21
CA THR A 469 36.30 16.59 -27.47
C THR A 469 35.99 17.06 -28.89
N PRO A 470 34.78 16.81 -29.42
CA PRO A 470 34.35 17.37 -30.71
C PRO A 470 34.40 18.90 -30.76
N LEU A 471 34.34 19.59 -29.61
CA LEU A 471 34.42 21.05 -29.50
C LEU A 471 35.83 21.56 -29.16
N HIS A 472 36.85 20.69 -29.10
CA HIS A 472 38.22 21.05 -28.71
C HIS A 472 38.79 22.22 -29.51
N ALA A 473 38.65 22.19 -30.84
CA ALA A 473 39.12 23.28 -31.70
C ALA A 473 38.41 24.62 -31.41
N VAL A 474 37.13 24.57 -31.02
CA VAL A 474 36.35 25.76 -30.64
C VAL A 474 36.85 26.32 -29.32
N HIS A 475 37.15 25.46 -28.34
CA HIS A 475 37.71 25.88 -27.05
C HIS A 475 39.04 26.61 -27.21
N LEU A 476 39.94 26.06 -28.03
CA LEU A 476 41.21 26.71 -28.37
C LEU A 476 41.00 28.06 -29.04
N GLN A 477 40.06 28.16 -29.99
CA GLN A 477 39.74 29.41 -30.68
C GLN A 477 39.19 30.48 -29.73
N LEU A 478 38.40 30.07 -28.73
CA LEU A 478 37.85 30.95 -27.70
C LEU A 478 38.88 31.34 -26.62
N GLY A 479 40.11 30.83 -26.70
CA GLY A 479 41.19 31.14 -25.76
C GLY A 479 41.10 30.37 -24.44
N ALA A 480 40.46 29.21 -24.44
CA ALA A 480 40.39 28.35 -23.26
C ALA A 480 41.80 27.96 -22.77
N LYS A 481 41.98 28.00 -21.46
CA LYS A 481 43.10 27.34 -20.80
C LYS A 481 42.78 25.85 -20.67
N MET A 482 43.52 25.03 -21.40
CA MET A 482 43.32 23.59 -21.40
C MET A 482 44.06 22.89 -20.25
N GLY A 483 43.60 21.70 -19.87
CA GLY A 483 44.23 20.83 -18.89
C GLY A 483 43.73 19.39 -19.02
N GLU A 484 44.52 18.47 -18.48
CA GLU A 484 44.18 17.05 -18.47
C GLU A 484 43.05 16.79 -17.46
N PHE A 485 42.03 16.08 -17.92
CA PHE A 485 40.95 15.57 -17.08
C PHE A 485 40.48 14.22 -17.61
N ALA A 486 40.75 13.15 -16.86
CA ALA A 486 40.36 11.78 -17.20
C ALA A 486 40.86 11.33 -18.59
N GLY A 487 42.09 11.69 -18.95
CA GLY A 487 42.68 11.36 -20.25
C GLY A 487 42.28 12.27 -21.41
N TYR A 488 41.42 13.27 -21.18
CA TYR A 488 41.03 14.28 -22.17
C TYR A 488 41.74 15.61 -21.95
N ASP A 489 42.06 16.31 -23.04
CA ASP A 489 42.48 17.72 -23.02
C ASP A 489 41.25 18.64 -23.01
N MET A 490 40.93 19.22 -21.84
CA MET A 490 39.66 19.89 -21.57
C MET A 490 39.82 21.37 -21.19
N PRO A 491 38.86 22.25 -21.54
CA PRO A 491 38.87 23.64 -21.10
C PRO A 491 38.64 23.75 -19.58
N LEU A 492 39.59 24.34 -18.86
CA LEU A 492 39.46 24.64 -17.43
C LEU A 492 38.74 25.98 -17.17
N TRP A 493 39.05 27.00 -17.98
CA TRP A 493 38.43 28.33 -18.00
C TRP A 493 38.90 29.13 -19.23
N TYR A 494 38.20 30.19 -19.61
CA TYR A 494 38.47 31.05 -20.77
C TYR A 494 39.03 32.43 -20.37
N ASP A 495 38.62 32.97 -19.22
CA ASP A 495 39.13 34.25 -18.70
C ASP A 495 39.64 34.09 -17.27
N LYS A 496 38.72 34.08 -16.31
CA LYS A 496 38.98 33.85 -14.89
C LYS A 496 37.79 33.11 -14.31
N VAL A 497 38.07 32.12 -13.46
CA VAL A 497 37.05 31.31 -12.76
C VAL A 497 35.95 32.16 -12.13
N MET A 498 36.29 33.30 -11.50
CA MET A 498 35.30 34.18 -10.88
C MET A 498 34.40 34.90 -11.91
N ASN A 499 34.94 35.32 -13.04
CA ASN A 499 34.18 36.00 -14.08
C ASN A 499 33.19 35.04 -14.73
N GLU A 500 33.62 33.81 -15.01
CA GLU A 500 32.76 32.75 -15.54
C GLU A 500 31.68 32.34 -14.53
N HIS A 501 32.04 32.18 -13.25
CA HIS A 501 31.07 31.92 -12.18
C HIS A 501 29.98 33.00 -12.14
N LEU A 502 30.36 34.28 -12.20
CA LEU A 502 29.41 35.39 -12.23
C LEU A 502 28.59 35.43 -13.53
N ALA A 503 29.18 35.09 -14.68
CA ALA A 503 28.46 35.03 -15.95
C ALA A 503 27.37 33.95 -15.94
N VAL A 504 27.70 32.74 -15.47
CA VAL A 504 26.73 31.64 -15.36
C VAL A 504 25.65 31.96 -14.32
N ARG A 505 26.03 32.56 -13.17
CA ARG A 505 25.07 32.95 -12.12
C ARG A 505 24.07 34.03 -12.54
N ASN A 506 24.50 34.98 -13.38
CA ASN A 506 23.67 36.13 -13.76
C ASN A 506 23.00 35.98 -15.14
N SER A 507 23.44 35.00 -15.94
CA SER A 507 22.95 34.77 -17.30
C SER A 507 22.76 33.27 -17.57
N ALA A 508 23.62 32.67 -18.39
CA ALA A 508 23.58 31.26 -18.76
C ALA A 508 25.00 30.77 -19.08
N GLY A 509 25.23 29.46 -18.97
CA GLY A 509 26.48 28.80 -19.35
C GLY A 509 26.20 27.56 -20.18
N LEU A 510 27.11 27.24 -21.09
CA LEU A 510 27.16 25.98 -21.82
C LEU A 510 28.43 25.24 -21.39
N PHE A 511 28.29 23.99 -20.97
CA PHE A 511 29.40 23.13 -20.59
C PHE A 511 29.61 22.07 -21.65
N ASP A 512 30.84 21.89 -22.10
CA ASP A 512 31.22 20.74 -22.91
C ASP A 512 31.48 19.54 -22.00
N VAL A 513 30.52 18.63 -21.97
CA VAL A 513 30.59 17.37 -21.21
C VAL A 513 30.71 16.15 -22.11
N THR A 514 31.10 16.34 -23.38
CA THR A 514 31.18 15.25 -24.37
C THR A 514 32.28 14.21 -24.09
N HIS A 515 33.18 14.49 -23.15
CA HIS A 515 34.14 13.53 -22.60
C HIS A 515 33.48 12.49 -21.67
N MET A 516 32.27 12.77 -21.15
CA MET A 516 31.51 11.80 -20.37
C MET A 516 30.97 10.69 -21.27
N GLY A 517 30.84 9.50 -20.68
CA GLY A 517 30.23 8.36 -21.36
C GLY A 517 28.73 8.53 -21.50
N VAL A 518 28.19 8.19 -22.67
CA VAL A 518 26.74 8.09 -22.87
C VAL A 518 26.44 6.74 -23.49
N PHE A 519 25.79 5.88 -22.71
CA PHE A 519 25.24 4.63 -23.23
C PHE A 519 23.75 4.77 -23.44
N GLU A 520 23.25 4.04 -24.42
CA GLU A 520 21.85 4.02 -24.76
C GLU A 520 21.31 2.61 -24.65
N ALA A 521 20.23 2.44 -23.89
CA ALA A 521 19.52 1.17 -23.74
C ALA A 521 18.13 1.30 -24.39
N ILE A 522 17.83 0.41 -25.35
CA ILE A 522 16.57 0.41 -26.12
C ILE A 522 15.93 -0.97 -26.10
N GLY A 523 14.65 -1.03 -25.73
CA GLY A 523 13.81 -2.23 -25.79
C GLY A 523 13.16 -2.58 -24.45
N ALA A 524 12.19 -3.49 -24.50
CA ALA A 524 11.33 -3.84 -23.37
C ALA A 524 12.08 -4.29 -22.10
N GLY A 525 13.26 -4.91 -22.21
CA GLY A 525 14.05 -5.35 -21.05
C GLY A 525 14.97 -4.30 -20.44
N ALA A 526 15.13 -3.14 -21.08
CA ALA A 526 16.07 -2.11 -20.63
C ALA A 526 15.72 -1.58 -19.24
N GLU A 527 14.44 -1.37 -18.95
CA GLU A 527 13.99 -0.84 -17.65
C GLU A 527 14.29 -1.82 -16.50
N ASP A 528 13.95 -3.10 -16.68
CA ASP A 528 14.17 -4.16 -15.68
C ASP A 528 15.67 -4.39 -15.45
N PHE A 529 16.47 -4.41 -16.52
CA PHE A 529 17.93 -4.51 -16.42
C PHE A 529 18.52 -3.35 -15.62
N LEU A 530 18.17 -2.11 -15.96
CA LEU A 530 18.68 -0.92 -15.28
C LEU A 530 18.20 -0.82 -13.83
N ASN A 531 16.97 -1.25 -13.54
CA ASN A 531 16.46 -1.31 -12.18
C ASN A 531 17.22 -2.33 -11.33
N LEU A 532 17.71 -3.42 -11.92
CA LEU A 532 18.48 -4.45 -11.23
C LEU A 532 19.93 -4.02 -10.98
N VAL A 533 20.61 -3.44 -11.97
CA VAL A 533 22.05 -3.12 -11.86
C VAL A 533 22.33 -1.79 -11.15
N THR A 534 21.30 -1.02 -10.77
CA THR A 534 21.45 0.28 -10.11
C THR A 534 20.64 0.41 -8.82
N THR A 535 21.00 1.36 -7.97
CA THR A 535 20.44 1.46 -6.61
C THR A 535 19.10 2.18 -6.50
N ASN A 536 18.84 3.17 -7.36
CA ASN A 536 17.58 3.90 -7.36
C ASN A 536 16.59 3.26 -8.35
N SER A 537 15.33 3.10 -7.94
CA SER A 537 14.33 2.41 -8.77
C SER A 537 14.06 3.13 -10.09
N VAL A 538 14.42 2.48 -11.19
CA VAL A 538 14.17 2.94 -12.56
C VAL A 538 12.69 2.82 -12.90
N HIS A 539 11.96 1.88 -12.29
CA HIS A 539 10.49 1.76 -12.46
C HIS A 539 9.73 3.00 -12.00
N LEU A 540 10.27 3.76 -11.03
CA LEU A 540 9.66 5.01 -10.57
C LEU A 540 10.05 6.22 -11.44
N LEU A 541 10.99 6.05 -12.37
CA LEU A 541 11.45 7.10 -13.26
C LEU A 541 10.41 7.34 -14.37
N LYS A 542 9.94 8.59 -14.45
CA LYS A 542 8.95 9.01 -15.46
C LYS A 542 9.65 9.45 -16.74
N THR A 543 9.03 9.22 -17.89
CA THR A 543 9.49 9.70 -19.19
C THR A 543 9.74 11.22 -19.17
N GLY A 544 10.86 11.64 -19.75
CA GLY A 544 11.37 13.01 -19.72
C GLY A 544 12.05 13.42 -18.41
N ARG A 545 12.31 12.48 -17.50
CA ARG A 545 13.04 12.72 -16.24
C ARG A 545 14.35 11.96 -16.22
N SER A 546 15.20 12.37 -15.28
CA SER A 546 16.43 11.69 -14.93
C SER A 546 16.60 11.57 -13.43
N HIS A 547 17.45 10.66 -13.01
CA HIS A 547 17.88 10.53 -11.62
C HIS A 547 19.33 10.08 -11.56
N TYR A 548 19.97 10.48 -10.47
CA TYR A 548 21.30 10.02 -10.09
C TYR A 548 21.18 8.64 -9.43
N THR A 549 22.14 7.76 -9.64
CA THR A 549 22.15 6.39 -9.08
C THR A 549 23.58 5.85 -9.04
N PHE A 550 23.78 4.71 -8.39
CA PHE A 550 25.08 4.04 -8.33
C PHE A 550 25.04 2.71 -9.06
N LEU A 551 26.15 2.36 -9.71
CA LEU A 551 26.52 0.98 -9.99
C LEU A 551 27.26 0.46 -8.76
N LEU A 552 26.93 -0.73 -8.30
CA LEU A 552 27.63 -1.38 -7.19
C LEU A 552 28.41 -2.60 -7.69
N ASN A 553 29.52 -2.90 -7.02
CA ASN A 553 30.16 -4.21 -7.10
C ASN A 553 29.36 -5.23 -6.28
N THR A 554 29.72 -6.51 -6.42
CA THR A 554 29.08 -7.63 -5.71
C THR A 554 29.26 -7.61 -4.18
N ASP A 555 30.18 -6.78 -3.67
CA ASP A 555 30.39 -6.55 -2.24
C ASP A 555 29.64 -5.30 -1.72
N GLY A 556 28.81 -4.66 -2.56
CA GLY A 556 28.05 -3.46 -2.24
C GLY A 556 28.86 -2.16 -2.28
N VAL A 557 30.15 -2.21 -2.66
CA VAL A 557 30.96 -1.00 -2.82
C VAL A 557 30.58 -0.29 -4.12
N PRO A 558 30.35 1.04 -4.13
CA PRO A 558 30.11 1.79 -5.35
C PRO A 558 31.21 1.55 -6.41
N HIS A 559 30.80 1.05 -7.55
CA HIS A 559 31.62 0.87 -8.75
C HIS A 559 31.82 2.20 -9.47
N ASP A 560 30.73 2.93 -9.65
CA ASP A 560 30.67 4.29 -10.19
C ASP A 560 29.31 4.93 -9.85
N ASP A 561 29.22 6.25 -9.94
CA ASP A 561 27.96 6.98 -9.94
C ASP A 561 27.59 7.45 -11.35
N LEU A 562 26.29 7.48 -11.63
CA LEU A 562 25.79 7.81 -12.96
C LEU A 562 24.40 8.46 -12.95
N MET A 563 23.98 8.96 -14.10
CA MET A 563 22.65 9.49 -14.32
C MET A 563 21.89 8.65 -15.35
N ILE A 564 20.67 8.20 -15.01
CA ILE A 564 19.75 7.57 -15.96
C ILE A 564 18.72 8.59 -16.39
N TYR A 565 18.49 8.72 -17.70
CA TYR A 565 17.43 9.52 -18.32
C TYR A 565 16.44 8.57 -19.00
N LYS A 566 15.15 8.71 -18.70
CA LYS A 566 14.09 8.00 -19.43
C LYS A 566 13.58 8.89 -20.57
N LEU A 567 13.92 8.54 -21.81
CA LEU A 567 13.54 9.30 -23.00
C LEU A 567 12.20 8.82 -23.58
N GLY A 568 11.91 7.53 -23.42
CA GLY A 568 10.65 6.87 -23.79
C GLY A 568 10.38 5.69 -22.87
N ASP A 569 9.28 4.96 -23.12
CA ASP A 569 8.91 3.83 -22.26
C ASP A 569 9.96 2.71 -22.28
N GLU A 570 10.62 2.53 -23.42
CA GLU A 570 11.68 1.53 -23.65
C GLU A 570 13.00 2.16 -24.10
N HIS A 571 13.24 3.45 -23.78
CA HIS A 571 14.39 4.18 -24.29
C HIS A 571 15.07 5.00 -23.20
N PHE A 572 16.32 4.66 -22.89
CA PHE A 572 17.07 5.22 -21.78
C PHE A 572 18.47 5.68 -22.20
N PHE A 573 18.92 6.80 -21.64
CA PHE A 573 20.33 7.17 -21.64
C PHE A 573 20.95 6.94 -20.25
N ILE A 574 22.18 6.46 -20.25
CA ILE A 574 23.00 6.18 -19.07
C ILE A 574 24.25 7.04 -19.23
N VAL A 575 24.35 8.10 -18.45
CA VAL A 575 25.49 9.03 -18.51
C VAL A 575 26.45 8.70 -17.38
N VAL A 576 27.66 8.25 -17.72
CA VAL A 576 28.67 7.76 -16.78
C VAL A 576 29.89 8.67 -16.71
N ASN A 577 30.68 8.55 -15.64
CA ASN A 577 31.90 9.32 -15.48
C ASN A 577 32.95 8.97 -16.55
N ALA A 578 33.68 9.98 -17.02
CA ALA A 578 34.66 9.84 -18.08
C ALA A 578 35.77 8.83 -17.75
N SER A 579 36.29 8.87 -16.51
CA SER A 579 37.37 7.98 -16.06
C SER A 579 36.97 6.51 -15.93
N ASN A 580 35.67 6.23 -15.80
CA ASN A 580 35.16 4.88 -15.58
C ASN A 580 34.40 4.34 -16.80
N ASN A 581 34.35 5.07 -17.91
CA ASN A 581 33.50 4.71 -19.03
C ASN A 581 33.72 3.27 -19.50
N ASP A 582 34.93 2.93 -19.94
CA ASP A 582 35.19 1.64 -20.58
C ASP A 582 35.02 0.48 -19.59
N LYS A 583 35.29 0.74 -18.32
CA LYS A 583 35.03 -0.17 -17.21
C LYS A 583 33.54 -0.40 -16.99
N ASN A 584 32.73 0.66 -16.97
CA ASN A 584 31.28 0.59 -16.84
C ASN A 584 30.64 -0.10 -18.05
N TRP A 585 31.13 0.20 -19.25
CA TRP A 585 30.70 -0.46 -20.49
C TRP A 585 30.96 -1.97 -20.43
N ALA A 586 32.18 -2.38 -20.04
CA ALA A 586 32.54 -3.77 -19.85
C ALA A 586 31.69 -4.44 -18.75
N TRP A 587 31.47 -3.75 -17.63
CA TRP A 587 30.66 -4.25 -16.51
C TRP A 587 29.20 -4.51 -16.93
N LEU A 588 28.54 -3.54 -17.53
CA LEU A 588 27.15 -3.66 -17.98
C LEU A 588 26.99 -4.76 -19.04
N ASN A 589 27.92 -4.86 -20.00
CA ASN A 589 27.87 -5.93 -21.00
C ASN A 589 28.13 -7.31 -20.39
N ALA A 590 29.09 -7.44 -19.48
CA ALA A 590 29.38 -8.70 -18.81
C ALA A 590 28.18 -9.20 -18.00
N ILE A 591 27.48 -8.30 -17.29
CA ILE A 591 26.24 -8.63 -16.57
C ILE A 591 25.13 -9.02 -17.56
N LYS A 592 24.90 -8.19 -18.59
CA LYS A 592 23.86 -8.40 -19.61
C LYS A 592 24.02 -9.75 -20.33
N ASN A 593 25.26 -10.19 -20.54
CA ASN A 593 25.58 -11.44 -21.23
C ASN A 593 25.70 -12.64 -20.27
N GLY A 594 25.54 -12.44 -18.95
CA GLY A 594 25.66 -13.51 -17.95
C GLY A 594 27.06 -14.10 -17.86
N GLU A 595 28.11 -13.28 -18.06
CA GLU A 595 29.51 -13.70 -18.13
C GLU A 595 30.24 -13.59 -16.79
N VAL A 596 29.66 -12.88 -15.81
CA VAL A 596 30.28 -12.58 -14.52
C VAL A 596 29.34 -12.85 -13.36
N CYS A 597 29.94 -13.20 -12.21
CA CYS A 597 29.25 -13.35 -10.95
C CYS A 597 28.68 -12.00 -10.48
N ILE A 598 27.38 -12.00 -10.18
CA ILE A 598 26.64 -10.85 -9.64
C ILE A 598 26.21 -11.05 -8.18
N ASP A 599 26.23 -12.29 -7.71
CA ASP A 599 25.84 -12.69 -6.36
C ASP A 599 26.87 -13.73 -5.86
N PRO A 600 27.79 -13.36 -4.95
CA PRO A 600 28.80 -14.27 -4.44
C PRO A 600 28.24 -15.46 -3.65
N ASP A 601 27.06 -15.30 -3.04
CA ASP A 601 26.39 -16.37 -2.29
C ASP A 601 25.74 -17.39 -3.24
N MET A 602 25.34 -16.94 -4.43
CA MET A 602 24.75 -17.76 -5.50
C MET A 602 25.45 -17.52 -6.85
N PRO A 603 26.70 -17.98 -7.03
CA PRO A 603 27.59 -17.49 -8.08
C PRO A 603 27.24 -17.94 -9.50
N GLY A 604 26.27 -18.86 -9.69
CA GLY A 604 25.81 -19.27 -11.02
C GLY A 604 24.59 -18.50 -11.53
N ARG A 605 24.10 -17.53 -10.76
CA ARG A 605 22.97 -16.66 -11.12
C ARG A 605 23.38 -15.63 -12.18
N LYS A 606 22.46 -15.33 -13.07
CA LYS A 606 22.57 -14.40 -14.21
C LYS A 606 21.43 -13.41 -14.17
N VAL A 607 21.64 -12.24 -14.79
CA VAL A 607 20.55 -11.31 -15.09
C VAL A 607 19.79 -11.84 -16.30
N VAL A 608 18.49 -12.02 -16.11
CA VAL A 608 17.59 -12.55 -17.11
C VAL A 608 16.53 -11.49 -17.37
N THR A 609 16.50 -10.98 -18.60
CA THR A 609 15.58 -9.92 -19.01
C THR A 609 15.12 -10.17 -20.44
N VAL A 610 14.00 -9.56 -20.82
CA VAL A 610 13.60 -9.49 -22.23
C VAL A 610 14.76 -8.88 -23.05
N PRO A 611 15.05 -9.37 -24.27
CA PRO A 611 16.14 -8.81 -25.06
C PRO A 611 16.01 -7.30 -25.26
N PHE A 612 17.13 -6.59 -25.11
CA PHE A 612 17.26 -5.16 -25.37
C PHE A 612 18.65 -4.86 -25.98
N GLU A 613 18.75 -3.74 -26.66
CA GLU A 613 19.98 -3.23 -27.26
C GLU A 613 20.68 -2.28 -26.29
N LEU A 614 22.01 -2.41 -26.15
CA LEU A 614 22.85 -1.49 -25.42
C LEU A 614 23.93 -0.95 -26.38
N ARG A 615 24.03 0.37 -26.53
CA ARG A 615 24.98 1.05 -27.44
C ARG A 615 25.87 2.04 -26.68
N ASP A 616 27.15 2.11 -27.03
CA ASP A 616 28.03 3.21 -26.60
C ASP A 616 27.95 4.32 -27.66
N LEU A 617 27.39 5.47 -27.31
CA LEU A 617 27.19 6.57 -28.26
C LEU A 617 28.48 7.31 -28.62
N ARG A 618 29.63 6.95 -28.03
CA ARG A 618 30.95 7.41 -28.48
C ARG A 618 31.45 6.60 -29.68
N ASP A 619 30.92 5.40 -29.90
CA ASP A 619 31.27 4.59 -31.07
C ASP A 619 30.68 5.25 -32.33
N PRO A 620 31.49 5.63 -33.33
CA PRO A 620 31.00 6.25 -34.56
C PRO A 620 29.97 5.40 -35.33
N SER A 621 29.89 4.09 -35.06
CA SER A 621 28.86 3.22 -35.63
C SER A 621 27.47 3.43 -35.04
N ALA A 622 27.36 4.12 -33.89
CA ALA A 622 26.09 4.44 -33.23
C ALA A 622 25.31 5.57 -33.92
N GLY A 623 25.90 6.26 -34.91
CA GLY A 623 25.33 7.39 -35.64
C GLY A 623 25.94 8.71 -35.21
#